data_AF-W4RX33-F1
#
_entry.id   AF-W4RX33-F1
#
_cell.length_a   1.000
_cell.length_b   1.000
_cell.length_c   1.000
_cell.angle_alpha   90.00
_cell.angle_beta   90.00
_cell.angle_gamma   90.00
#
_symmetry.space_group_name_H-M   'P 1'
#
loop_
_entity.id
_entity.type
_entity.pdbx_description
1 polymer ?
#
loop_
_entity_poly.entity_id
_entity_poly.type
_entity_poly.pdbx_seq_one_letter_code
_entity_poly.pdbx_strand_id
1 'polypeptide(L)' 'MIGDQLTMKMPYGDYTYEITGTKIVSADDTSIITLQNSEEELVLTTCYPFSYVGDAPDRYIIYAKRTSDDH' A
#
# COMPACT_ATOMS: atom_id res chain seq x y z
N MET A 1 -10.93 -3.64 -1.31
CA MET A 1 -10.56 -3.56 -2.72
C MET A 1 -10.47 -2.08 -3.11
N ILE A 2 -10.32 -1.73 -4.39
CA ILE A 2 -10.28 -0.32 -4.80
C ILE A 2 -11.54 0.40 -4.26
N GLY A 3 -11.36 1.56 -3.62
CA GLY A 3 -12.41 2.31 -2.91
C GLY A 3 -12.57 1.95 -1.43
N ASP A 4 -11.93 0.88 -0.94
CA ASP A 4 -11.90 0.61 0.50
C ASP A 4 -11.02 1.62 1.24
N GLN A 5 -11.38 1.89 2.49
CA GLN A 5 -10.59 2.73 3.38
C GLN A 5 -9.61 1.90 4.21
N LEU A 6 -8.40 2.43 4.33
CA LEU A 6 -7.33 1.96 5.18
C LEU A 6 -7.06 3.02 6.24
N THR A 7 -7.31 2.69 7.51
CA THR A 7 -6.99 3.56 8.64
C THR A 7 -5.68 3.10 9.29
N MET A 8 -4.64 3.93 9.18
CA MET A 8 -3.39 3.75 9.90
C MET A 8 -3.47 4.41 11.27
N LYS A 9 -3.34 3.60 12.33
CA LYS A 9 -3.26 4.10 13.71
C LYS A 9 -1.82 4.32 14.10
N MET A 10 -1.44 5.58 14.32
CA MET A 10 -0.11 5.96 14.75
C MET A 10 -0.19 6.65 16.12
N PRO A 11 0.89 6.67 16.92
CA PRO A 11 0.89 7.33 18.23
C PRO A 11 0.53 8.82 18.20
N TYR A 12 0.69 9.45 17.03
CA TYR A 12 0.45 10.87 16.78
C TYR A 12 -0.90 11.15 16.08
N GLY A 13 -1.71 10.13 15.79
CA GLY A 13 -3.01 10.29 15.17
C GLY A 13 -3.40 9.12 14.26
N ASP A 14 -4.68 9.07 13.92
CA ASP A 14 -5.23 8.13 12.95
C ASP A 14 -5.28 8.81 11.58
N TYR A 15 -4.84 8.10 10.54
CA TYR A 15 -4.80 8.60 9.17
C TYR A 15 -5.61 7.66 8.26
N THR A 16 -6.58 8.21 7.55
CA THR A 16 -7.41 7.44 6.61
C THR A 16 -6.94 7.66 5.18
N TYR A 17 -6.82 6.53 4.47
CA TYR A 17 -6.43 6.47 3.07
C TYR A 17 -7.47 5.66 2.29
N GLU A 18 -7.72 6.01 1.04
CA GLU A 18 -8.56 5.23 0.13
C GLU A 18 -7.67 4.45 -0.84
N ILE A 19 -7.91 3.16 -0.97
CA ILE A 19 -7.16 2.29 -1.89
C ILE A 19 -7.52 2.65 -3.33
N THR A 20 -6.53 3.10 -4.10
CA THR A 20 -6.69 3.50 -5.50
C THR A 20 -6.27 2.41 -6.47
N GLY A 21 -5.43 1.46 -6.03
CA GLY A 21 -4.94 0.39 -6.88
C GLY A 21 -4.17 -0.69 -6.14
N THR A 22 -4.00 -1.84 -6.79
CA THR A 22 -3.17 -2.93 -6.28
C THR A 22 -2.37 -3.56 -7.42
N LYS A 23 -1.20 -4.13 -7.08
CA LYS A 23 -0.32 -4.78 -8.05
C LYS A 23 0.38 -5.96 -7.39
N ILE A 24 0.55 -7.05 -8.14
CA ILE A 24 1.43 -8.15 -7.77
C ILE A 24 2.68 -8.03 -8.62
N VAL A 25 3.85 -8.07 -7.98
CA VAL A 25 5.14 -8.10 -8.66
C VAL A 25 6.03 -9.17 -8.05
N SER A 26 7.07 -9.57 -8.77
CA SER A 26 8.10 -10.44 -8.22
C SER A 26 8.87 -9.73 -7.11
N ALA A 27 9.37 -10.49 -6.12
CA ALA A 27 10.13 -9.96 -4.99
C ALA A 27 11.41 -9.20 -5.38
N ASP A 28 11.98 -9.49 -6.55
CA ASP A 28 13.19 -8.84 -7.07
C ASP A 28 12.88 -7.60 -7.95
N ASP A 29 11.60 -7.28 -8.16
CA ASP A 29 11.19 -6.16 -9.02
C ASP A 29 11.30 -4.82 -8.28
N THR A 30 12.27 -4.00 -8.69
CA THR A 30 12.51 -2.65 -8.14
C THR A 30 11.68 -1.55 -8.82
N SER A 31 10.87 -1.90 -9.82
CA SER A 31 10.05 -0.96 -10.61
C SER A 31 8.84 -0.40 -9.86
N ILE A 32 8.68 -0.76 -8.57
CA ILE A 32 7.59 -0.29 -7.69
C ILE A 32 7.84 1.14 -7.20
N ILE A 33 9.09 1.62 -7.27
CA ILE A 33 9.48 2.97 -6.84
C ILE A 33 9.00 3.99 -7.88
N THR A 34 7.69 4.12 -8.02
CA THR A 34 7.03 5.26 -8.64
C THR A 34 6.42 6.10 -7.53
N LEU A 35 7.25 6.53 -6.58
CA LEU A 35 6.90 7.62 -5.68
C LEU A 35 6.79 8.88 -6.55
N GLN A 36 5.60 9.12 -7.10
CA GLN A 36 5.30 10.40 -7.72
C GLN A 36 5.38 11.45 -6.61
N ASN A 37 6.49 12.18 -6.58
CA ASN A 37 6.84 13.16 -5.54
C ASN A 37 5.89 14.38 -5.48
N SER A 38 4.73 14.31 -6.15
CA SER A 38 3.77 15.40 -6.24
C SER A 38 2.57 15.25 -5.30
N GLU A 39 2.25 14.05 -4.82
CA GLU A 39 1.06 13.80 -3.98
C GLU A 39 1.38 12.89 -2.78
N GLU A 40 0.64 13.06 -1.68
CA GLU A 40 0.71 12.20 -0.50
C GLU A 40 0.09 10.84 -0.82
N GLU A 41 0.94 9.84 -1.10
CA GLU A 41 0.55 8.47 -1.44
C GLU A 41 1.11 7.47 -0.41
N LEU A 42 0.26 6.55 0.03
CA LEU A 42 0.62 5.43 0.88
C LEU A 42 0.80 4.18 0.00
N VAL A 43 2.00 3.60 0.05
CA VAL A 43 2.33 2.34 -0.62
C VAL A 43 2.57 1.27 0.44
N LEU A 44 1.73 0.24 0.46
CA LEU A 44 1.84 -0.90 1.38
C LEU A 44 2.29 -2.15 0.62
N THR A 45 3.35 -2.81 1.09
CA THR A 45 3.90 -4.03 0.47
C THR A 45 3.83 -5.22 1.43
N THR A 46 3.29 -6.35 0.99
CA THR A 46 3.23 -7.60 1.79
C THR A 46 3.62 -8.82 0.96
N CYS A 47 4.03 -9.91 1.63
CA CYS A 47 4.42 -11.18 1.01
C CYS A 47 3.22 -11.85 0.31
N TYR A 48 3.45 -12.38 -0.90
CA TYR A 48 2.47 -13.17 -1.64
C TYR A 48 3.13 -14.43 -2.24
N PRO A 49 2.45 -15.59 -2.25
CA PRO A 49 1.12 -15.86 -1.72
C PRO A 49 1.09 -15.91 -0.19
N PHE A 50 -0.04 -15.52 0.41
CA PHE A 50 -0.23 -15.38 1.86
C PHE A 50 -0.01 -16.67 2.68
N SER A 51 -0.01 -17.83 2.01
CA SER A 51 0.25 -19.15 2.60
C SER A 51 1.72 -19.54 2.65
N TYR A 52 2.63 -18.71 2.12
CA TYR A 52 4.04 -19.07 2.03
C TYR A 52 4.81 -18.64 3.28
N VAL A 53 5.47 -19.61 3.93
CA VAL A 53 6.39 -19.38 5.05
C VAL A 53 7.81 -19.46 4.50
N GLY A 54 8.42 -18.29 4.23
CA GLY A 54 9.76 -18.17 3.64
C GLY A 54 9.89 -16.89 2.80
N ASP A 55 10.90 -16.82 1.93
CA ASP A 55 11.03 -15.74 0.94
C ASP A 55 9.95 -15.91 -0.13
N ALA A 56 8.82 -15.24 0.10
CA ALA A 56 7.70 -15.28 -0.82
C ALA A 56 8.12 -14.71 -2.19
N PRO A 57 7.85 -15.44 -3.29
CA PRO A 57 8.35 -15.09 -4.62
C PRO A 57 7.77 -13.78 -5.15
N ASP A 58 6.60 -13.38 -4.63
CA ASP A 58 5.88 -12.19 -5.05
C ASP A 58 5.58 -11.24 -3.88
N ARG A 59 5.35 -9.98 -4.23
CA ARG A 59 4.91 -8.91 -3.34
C ARG A 59 3.56 -8.40 -3.80
N TYR A 60 2.61 -8.32 -2.87
CA TYR A 60 1.35 -7.62 -3.08
C TYR A 60 1.52 -6.16 -2.65
N ILE A 61 1.37 -5.26 -3.61
CA ILE A 61 1.48 -3.82 -3.42
C ILE A 61 0.08 -3.23 -3.43
N ILE A 62 -0.18 -2.34 -2.50
CA ILE A 62 -1.41 -1.57 -2.40
C ILE A 62 -1.03 -0.09 -2.47
N TYR A 63 -1.68 0.62 -3.38
CA TYR A 63 -1.58 2.06 -3.54
C TYR A 63 -2.83 2.69 -2.92
N ALA A 64 -2.64 3.68 -2.07
CA ALA A 64 -3.72 4.40 -1.43
C ALA A 64 -3.42 5.90 -1.34
N LYS A 65 -4.46 6.73 -1.49
CA LYS A 65 -4.35 8.19 -1.38
C LYS A 65 -4.99 8.66 -0.09
N ARG A 66 -4.43 9.69 0.54
CA ARG A 66 -5.01 10.26 1.75
C ARG A 66 -6.40 10.82 1.45
N THR A 67 -7.39 10.44 2.23
CA THR A 67 -8.70 11.08 2.19
C THR A 67 -8.62 12.31 3.07
N SER A 68 -8.79 13.50 2.51
CA SER A 68 -8.70 14.80 3.21
C SER A 68 -9.80 15.05 4.25
N ASP A 69 -10.46 14.00 4.74
CA ASP A 69 -11.59 14.09 5.65
C ASP A 69 -11.10 14.12 7.10
N ASP A 70 -10.48 15.24 7.44
CA ASP A 70 -10.30 15.72 8.81
C ASP A 70 -11.06 17.06 8.89
N HIS A 71 -12.37 16.96 9.09
CA HIS A 71 -13.25 18.10 9.40
C HIS A 71 -13.59 18.11 10.89
#